data_AF-A9WP17-F1
#
_entry.id   AF-A9WP17-F1
#
_cell.length_a   1.000
_cell.length_b   1.000
_cell.length_c   1.000
_cell.angle_alpha   90.00
_cell.angle_beta   90.00
_cell.angle_gamma   90.00
#
_symmetry.space_group_name_H-M   'P 1'
#
loop_
_entity.id
_entity.type
_entity.pdbx_description
1 polymer ?
#
loop_
_entity_poly.entity_id
_entity_poly.type
_entity_poly.pdbx_seq_one_letter_code
_entity_poly.pdbx_strand_id
1 'polypeptide(L)' 'MQSLTAREHELFLLIAQGYSNPEIASNLFLSEATVKTHVGHILSKLGARDRVQIVVIAYETGAVTPN' A
#
# COMPACT_ATOMS: atom_id res chain seq x y z
N MET A 1 7.54 -9.38 -0.46
CA MET A 1 6.31 -8.93 -1.17
C MET A 1 5.68 -9.99 -2.08
N GLN A 2 6.23 -11.21 -2.19
CA GLN A 2 5.68 -12.26 -3.08
C GLN A 2 4.24 -12.71 -2.75
N SER A 3 3.70 -12.37 -1.58
CA SER A 3 2.33 -12.68 -1.16
C SER A 3 1.28 -11.66 -1.65
N LEU A 4 1.71 -10.49 -2.13
CA LEU A 4 0.80 -9.48 -2.67
C LEU A 4 0.40 -9.86 -4.11
N THR A 5 -0.89 -9.73 -4.42
CA THR A 5 -1.36 -9.74 -5.80
C THR A 5 -0.83 -8.52 -6.56
N ALA A 6 -0.90 -8.55 -7.89
CA ALA A 6 -0.50 -7.41 -8.72
C ALA A 6 -1.20 -6.10 -8.29
N ARG A 7 -2.52 -6.16 -8.02
CA ARG A 7 -3.28 -4.99 -7.58
C ARG A 7 -2.86 -4.49 -6.21
N GLU A 8 -2.65 -5.39 -5.26
CA GLU A 8 -2.17 -5.01 -3.92
C GLU A 8 -0.74 -4.45 -3.97
N HIS A 9 0.09 -4.92 -4.90
CA HIS A 9 1.42 -4.40 -5.12
C HIS A 9 1.40 -2.96 -5.65
N GLU A 10 0.52 -2.64 -6.61
CA GLU A 10 0.30 -1.25 -7.07
C GLU A 10 -0.11 -0.34 -5.91
N LEU A 11 -1.09 -0.76 -5.10
CA LEU A 11 -1.54 0.02 -3.95
C LEU A 11 -0.42 0.16 -2.90
N PHE A 12 0.34 -0.90 -2.64
CA PHE A 12 1.48 -0.87 -1.73
C PHE A 12 2.48 0.23 -2.11
N LEU A 13 2.83 0.35 -3.40
CA LEU A 13 3.77 1.37 -3.85
C LEU A 13 3.23 2.79 -3.64
N LEU A 14 1.95 3.04 -3.93
CA LEU A 14 1.33 4.35 -3.70
C LEU A 14 1.26 4.69 -2.20
N ILE A 15 0.94 3.71 -1.34
CA ILE A 15 0.98 3.90 0.12
C ILE A 15 2.39 4.25 0.58
N ALA A 16 3.40 3.54 0.08
CA ALA A 16 4.80 3.76 0.40
C ALA A 16 5.30 5.15 -0.03
N GLN A 17 4.74 5.70 -1.12
CA GLN A 17 4.97 7.07 -1.58
C GLN A 17 4.17 8.13 -0.79
N GLY A 18 3.35 7.73 0.18
CA GLY A 18 2.62 8.63 1.06
C GLY A 18 1.19 8.98 0.62
N TYR A 19 0.69 8.42 -0.48
CA TYR A 19 -0.65 8.73 -0.98
C TYR A 19 -1.73 8.29 0.01
N SER A 20 -2.76 9.12 0.20
CA SER A 20 -3.95 8.83 0.99
C SER A 20 -4.95 7.96 0.23
N ASN A 21 -5.92 7.34 0.94
CA ASN A 21 -6.92 6.49 0.28
C ASN A 21 -7.73 7.21 -0.80
N PRO A 22 -8.15 8.48 -0.63
CA PRO A 22 -8.80 9.23 -1.72
C PRO A 22 -7.88 9.43 -2.92
N GLU A 23 -6.60 9.77 -2.71
CA GLU A 23 -5.66 9.96 -3.81
C GLU A 23 -5.39 8.65 -4.55
N ILE A 24 -5.22 7.53 -3.82
CA ILE A 24 -5.09 6.19 -4.41
C ILE A 24 -6.35 5.83 -5.20
N ALA A 25 -7.53 6.10 -4.65
CA ALA A 25 -8.81 5.83 -5.30
C ALA A 25 -8.91 6.58 -6.64
N SER A 26 -8.53 7.86 -6.67
CA SER A 26 -8.46 8.66 -7.89
C SER A 26 -7.42 8.15 -8.89
N ASN A 27 -6.21 7.81 -8.43
CA ASN A 27 -5.12 7.33 -9.31
C ASN A 27 -5.45 5.97 -9.95
N LEU A 28 -6.20 5.13 -9.23
CA LEU A 28 -6.46 3.76 -9.63
C LEU A 28 -7.89 3.53 -10.15
N PHE A 29 -8.70 4.58 -10.27
CA PHE A 29 -10.11 4.55 -10.68
C PHE A 29 -10.95 3.58 -9.82
N LEU A 30 -10.77 3.63 -8.51
CA LEU A 30 -11.48 2.82 -7.52
C LEU A 30 -12.36 3.68 -6.62
N SER A 31 -13.28 3.02 -5.89
CA SER A 31 -13.91 3.65 -4.72
C SER A 31 -12.94 3.67 -3.53
N GLU A 32 -13.06 4.67 -2.65
CA GLU A 32 -12.27 4.71 -1.41
C GLU A 32 -12.54 3.49 -0.51
N ALA A 33 -13.77 2.95 -0.52
CA ALA A 33 -14.11 1.72 0.19
C ALA A 33 -13.32 0.52 -0.34
N THR A 34 -13.19 0.38 -1.65
CA THR A 34 -12.37 -0.66 -2.29
C THR A 34 -10.90 -0.52 -1.91
N VAL A 35 -10.37 0.71 -1.88
CA VAL A 35 -9.01 0.97 -1.41
C VAL A 35 -8.82 0.54 0.04
N LYS A 36 -9.75 0.90 0.94
CA LYS A 36 -9.71 0.48 2.35
C LYS A 36 -9.66 -1.04 2.51
N THR A 37 -10.45 -1.77 1.73
CA THR A 37 -10.42 -3.25 1.74
C THR A 37 -9.05 -3.79 1.33
N HIS A 38 -8.47 -3.28 0.23
CA HIS A 38 -7.14 -3.71 -0.18
C HIS A 38 -6.05 -3.32 0.82
N VAL A 39 -6.12 -2.13 1.43
CA VAL A 39 -5.19 -1.72 2.50
C VAL A 39 -5.25 -2.71 3.66
N GLY A 40 -6.45 -3.12 4.10
CA GLY A 40 -6.62 -4.15 5.13
C GLY A 40 -5.98 -5.48 4.77
N HIS A 41 -6.15 -5.93 3.52
CA HIS A 41 -5.50 -7.16 3.03
C HIS A 41 -3.97 -7.05 2.96
N ILE A 42 -3.44 -5.91 2.51
CA ILE A 42 -2.00 -5.65 2.48
C ILE A 42 -1.42 -5.68 3.90
N LEU A 43 -2.05 -4.99 4.85
CA LEU A 43 -1.64 -5.00 6.26
C LEU A 43 -1.58 -6.43 6.80
N SER A 44 -2.63 -7.21 6.58
CA SER A 44 -2.68 -8.61 7.00
C SER A 44 -1.58 -9.47 6.35
N LYS A 45 -1.37 -9.34 5.04
CA LYS A 45 -0.36 -10.11 4.29
C LYS A 45 1.08 -9.74 4.60
N LEU A 46 1.33 -8.51 5.02
CA LEU A 46 2.65 -8.01 5.41
C LEU A 46 2.90 -8.14 6.92
N GLY A 47 1.89 -8.52 7.71
CA GLY A 47 1.99 -8.48 9.17
C GLY A 47 2.16 -7.06 9.72
N ALA A 48 1.70 -6.05 8.97
CA ALA A 48 1.79 -4.65 9.34
C ALA A 48 0.57 -4.24 10.19
N ARG A 49 0.83 -3.52 11.28
CA ARG A 49 -0.17 -3.01 12.22
C ARG A 49 -0.95 -1.84 11.64
N ASP A 50 -0.27 -0.97 10.90
CA ASP A 50 -0.85 0.22 10.30
C ASP A 50 -0.09 0.62 9.03
N ARG A 51 -0.61 1.65 8.36
CA ARG A 51 -0.03 2.15 7.11
C ARG A 51 1.38 2.71 7.26
N VAL A 52 1.75 3.19 8.45
CA VAL A 52 3.11 3.71 8.68
C VAL A 52 4.09 2.55 8.63
N GLN A 53 3.71 1.40 9.21
CA GLN A 53 4.54 0.20 9.10
C GLN A 53 4.68 -0.30 7.65
N ILE A 54 3.68 -0.11 6.77
CA ILE A 54 3.84 -0.39 5.33
C ILE A 54 4.97 0.47 4.73
N VAL A 55 5.00 1.76 5.05
CA VAL A 55 6.04 2.69 4.57
C VAL A 55 7.42 2.26 5.08
N VAL A 56 7.53 1.87 6.36
CA VAL A 56 8.79 1.34 6.94
C VAL A 56 9.25 0.09 6.20
N ILE A 57 8.36 -0.90 6.00
CA ILE A 57 8.67 -2.13 5.25
C ILE A 57 9.16 -1.80 3.83
N ALA A 58 8.54 -0.82 3.16
CA ALA A 58 8.94 -0.43 1.81
C ALA A 58 10.37 0.12 1.77
N TYR A 59 10.77 0.93 2.76
CA TYR A 59 12.15 1.42 2.87
C TYR A 59 13.13 0.31 3.25
N GLU A 60 12.81 -0.51 4.25
CA GLU A 60 13.68 -1.61 4.70
C GLU A 60 13.95 -2.65 3.60
N THR A 61 12.97 -2.86 2.72
CA THR A 61 13.08 -3.79 1.59
C THR A 61 13.63 -3.16 0.31
N GLY A 62 13.89 -1.85 0.31
CA GLY A 62 14.32 -1.10 -0.88
C GLY A 62 13.26 -1.00 -1.98
N ALA A 63 11.98 -1.28 -1.66
CA ALA A 63 10.88 -1.15 -2.61
C ALA A 63 10.60 0.32 -2.98
N VAL A 64 10.94 1.25 -2.08
CA VAL A 64 10.98 2.69 -2.31
C VAL A 64 12.25 3.23 -1.67
N THR A 65 12.92 4.16 -2.33
CA THR A 65 14.05 4.91 -1.76
C THR A 65 13.60 6.31 -1.35
N PRO A 66 14.10 6.86 -0.23
CA PRO A 66 13.86 8.27 0.09
C PRO A 66 14.42 9.13 -1.04
N ASN A 67 13.68 10.14 -1.47
CA ASN A 67 14.20 11.18 -2.36
C ASN A 67 15.12 12.13 -1.59
#